data_AF-A0A1S3MSJ1-F1
#
_entry.id   AF-A0A1S3MSJ1-F1
#
_cell.length_a   1.000
_cell.length_b   1.000
_cell.length_c   1.000
_cell.angle_alpha   90.00
_cell.angle_beta   90.00
_cell.angle_gamma   90.00
#
_symmetry.space_group_name_H-M   'P 1'
#
loop_
_entity.id
_entity.type
_entity.pdbx_description
1 polymer ?
#
loop_
_entity_poly.entity_id
_entity_poly.type
_entity_poly.pdbx_seq_one_letter_code
_entity_poly.pdbx_strand_id
1 'polypeptide(L)'
;MTKDLYTIKLAETETCRRSRIISSTLCSGSVLEEDPYSLIRGMQGYEVTPADLVFLKRTMQERQINILQFGSVCNNQCFALKTSVSIGQIQRELDQLLRQRRNQMLTRNLSLASREKIQTDLDESLSCEQTVQMGQVFLSRKLSSTEVEALDSKSLLAQIKTADVQQAVEEEQAEITELEDRVARALELRARGEQRQQEIENRNRAILTKKANIKHLMKELSELKSQLAGAEVSLLATQGEMDTLKDTEKEDDTGPKEALQVAPSQAKAPKAPKKKRNGGETITQQAELKLKIHLP
;
A
#
# COMPACT_ATOMS: atom_id res chain seq x y z
N MET A 1 23.48 19.50 24.19
CA MET A 1 22.43 19.74 25.20
C MET A 1 22.59 18.77 26.35
N THR A 2 21.86 18.95 27.45
CA THR A 2 22.05 18.27 28.74
C THR A 2 21.81 16.75 28.68
N LYS A 3 22.48 16.02 29.58
CA LYS A 3 22.18 14.62 29.90
C LYS A 3 21.46 14.60 31.25
N ASP A 4 20.18 14.28 31.25
CA ASP A 4 19.40 14.27 32.49
C ASP A 4 19.66 12.97 33.29
N LEU A 5 20.36 13.14 34.41
CA LEU A 5 20.63 12.08 35.37
C LEU A 5 19.37 11.83 36.21
N TYR A 6 18.69 10.71 35.97
CA TYR A 6 17.52 10.32 36.77
C TYR A 6 17.93 10.02 38.21
N THR A 7 17.65 10.99 39.09
CA THR A 7 17.96 10.96 40.51
C THR A 7 17.10 9.92 41.23
N ILE A 8 17.72 8.84 41.69
CA ILE A 8 17.08 7.89 42.62
C ILE A 8 17.02 8.55 43.99
N LYS A 9 15.83 9.03 44.38
CA LYS A 9 15.58 9.47 45.76
C LYS A 9 15.51 8.25 46.68
N LEU A 10 16.55 8.06 47.48
CA LEU A 10 16.46 7.24 48.70
C LEU A 10 15.53 7.96 49.68
N ALA A 11 14.41 7.31 50.02
CA ALA A 11 13.49 7.76 51.04
C ALA A 11 13.79 7.02 52.35
N GLU A 12 14.19 7.76 53.38
CA GLU A 12 14.42 7.23 54.72
C GLU A 12 13.07 6.93 55.38
N THR A 13 12.84 5.66 55.75
CA THR A 13 11.82 5.30 56.76
C THR A 13 12.38 4.18 57.64
N GLU A 14 12.80 4.55 58.84
CA GLU A 14 13.15 3.55 59.85
C GLU A 14 11.91 2.76 60.27
N THR A 15 12.03 1.44 60.36
CA THR A 15 11.38 0.70 61.45
C THR A 15 12.30 -0.44 61.87
N CYS A 16 13.02 -0.25 62.97
CA CYS A 16 13.88 -1.29 63.56
C CYS A 16 13.00 -2.45 64.08
N ARG A 17 12.73 -3.44 63.23
CA ARG A 17 12.14 -4.73 63.63
C ARG A 17 13.17 -5.57 64.38
N ARG A 18 13.41 -5.13 65.62
CA ARG A 18 14.11 -5.75 66.75
C ARG A 18 14.35 -7.25 66.57
N SER A 19 15.38 -7.61 65.80
CA SER A 19 15.81 -8.99 65.63
C SER A 19 16.22 -9.52 66.99
N ARG A 20 15.38 -10.38 67.58
CA ARG A 20 15.70 -11.10 68.81
C ARG A 20 16.72 -12.18 68.45
N ILE A 21 17.96 -11.75 68.22
CA ILE A 21 19.13 -12.62 68.26
C ILE A 21 19.11 -13.22 69.66
N ILE A 22 18.64 -14.46 69.75
CA ILE A 22 18.86 -15.28 70.93
C ILE A 22 20.36 -15.51 70.91
N SER A 23 21.07 -14.70 71.70
CA SER A 23 22.46 -14.97 72.04
C SER A 23 22.45 -16.29 72.79
N SER A 24 22.60 -17.38 72.04
CA SER A 24 22.91 -18.69 72.60
C SER A 24 24.33 -18.61 73.11
N THR A 25 24.48 -17.99 74.29
CA THR A 25 25.51 -18.40 75.24
C THR A 25 25.37 -19.90 75.35
N LEU A 26 26.23 -20.62 74.63
CA LEU A 26 26.30 -22.06 74.76
C LEU A 26 26.59 -22.30 76.23
N CYS A 27 25.64 -22.91 76.93
CA CYS A 27 25.91 -23.55 78.20
C CYS A 27 26.77 -24.77 77.91
N SER A 28 28.04 -24.51 77.60
CA SER A 28 29.17 -25.38 77.93
C SER A 28 29.31 -25.40 79.46
N GLY A 29 28.24 -25.82 80.13
CA GLY A 29 28.37 -26.54 81.37
C GLY A 29 29.12 -27.80 81.00
N SER A 30 30.45 -27.75 81.18
CA SER A 30 31.22 -28.96 81.39
C SER A 30 30.44 -29.76 82.42
N VAL A 31 29.95 -30.94 82.04
CA VAL A 31 29.30 -31.84 82.97
C VAL A 31 30.38 -32.20 83.98
N LEU A 32 30.34 -31.53 85.14
CA LEU A 32 31.10 -31.95 86.29
C LEU A 32 30.69 -33.39 86.53
N GLU A 33 31.69 -34.26 86.61
CA GLU A 33 31.49 -35.69 86.83
C GLU A 33 31.06 -35.87 88.29
N GLU A 34 29.79 -35.54 88.55
CA GLU A 34 29.13 -35.71 89.84
C GLU A 34 29.12 -37.21 90.16
N ASP A 35 30.17 -37.61 90.87
CA ASP A 35 30.33 -38.88 91.57
C ASP A 35 28.96 -39.43 91.99
N PRO A 36 28.57 -40.65 91.56
CA PRO A 36 27.23 -41.17 91.84
C PRO A 36 26.96 -41.28 93.35
N TYR A 37 28.01 -41.44 94.17
CA TYR A 37 27.87 -41.47 95.62
C TYR A 37 27.61 -40.09 96.26
N SER A 38 27.70 -38.99 95.50
CA SER A 38 27.47 -37.61 95.98
C SER A 38 26.13 -37.41 96.68
N LEU A 39 25.07 -38.12 96.27
CA LEU A 39 23.74 -38.04 96.91
C LEU A 39 23.73 -38.58 98.35
N ILE A 40 24.68 -39.43 98.73
CA ILE A 40 24.81 -40.03 100.08
C ILE A 40 26.13 -39.67 100.78
N ARG A 41 27.08 -39.03 100.08
CA ARG A 41 28.38 -38.54 100.56
C ARG A 41 28.21 -37.35 101.51
N GLY A 42 27.67 -37.63 102.70
CA GLY A 42 27.37 -36.66 103.75
C GLY A 42 26.48 -37.20 104.86
N MET A 43 25.82 -38.36 104.66
CA MET A 43 24.97 -39.00 105.66
C MET A 43 25.81 -39.76 106.69
N GLN A 44 26.26 -39.07 107.73
CA GLN A 44 27.10 -39.65 108.78
C GLN A 44 26.37 -40.77 109.54
N GLY A 45 26.97 -41.96 109.60
CA GLY A 45 26.39 -43.14 110.25
C GLY A 45 25.45 -43.98 109.38
N TYR A 46 25.32 -43.67 108.09
CA TYR A 46 24.52 -44.45 107.14
C TYR A 46 25.35 -45.55 106.47
N GLU A 47 24.90 -46.81 106.58
CA GLU A 47 25.50 -47.95 105.87
C GLU A 47 24.77 -48.20 104.54
N VAL A 48 25.52 -48.32 103.45
CA VAL A 48 24.97 -48.49 102.10
C VAL A 48 24.40 -49.90 101.94
N THR A 49 23.08 -50.00 101.74
CA THR A 49 22.42 -51.30 101.57
C THR A 49 22.51 -51.81 100.12
N PRO A 50 22.25 -53.11 99.87
CA PRO A 50 22.15 -53.64 98.51
C PRO A 50 21.06 -52.95 97.65
N ALA A 51 20.01 -52.39 98.26
CA ALA A 51 18.97 -51.65 97.54
C ALA A 51 19.51 -50.30 97.00
N ASP A 52 20.34 -49.62 97.78
CA ASP A 52 20.93 -48.33 97.41
C ASP A 52 21.93 -48.49 96.26
N LEU A 53 22.71 -49.58 96.24
CA LEU A 53 23.57 -49.93 95.11
C LEU A 53 22.77 -50.17 93.82
N VAL A 54 21.57 -50.77 93.90
CA VAL A 54 20.67 -50.93 92.74
C VAL A 54 20.09 -49.59 92.30
N PHE A 55 19.73 -48.71 93.24
CA PHE A 55 19.23 -47.36 92.95
C PHE A 55 20.30 -46.47 92.31
N LEU A 56 21.52 -46.45 92.84
CA LEU A 56 22.67 -45.74 92.27
C LEU A 56 23.00 -46.25 90.86
N LYS A 57 23.02 -47.57 90.66
CA LYS A 57 23.24 -48.17 89.34
C LYS A 57 22.14 -47.79 88.34
N ARG A 58 20.87 -47.77 88.76
CA ARG A 58 19.73 -47.35 87.92
C ARG A 58 19.83 -45.87 87.56
N THR A 59 20.03 -44.99 88.53
CA THR A 59 20.12 -43.54 88.30
C THR A 59 21.32 -43.15 87.44
N MET A 60 22.46 -43.85 87.54
CA MET A 60 23.56 -43.73 86.56
C MET A 60 23.14 -44.14 85.15
N GLN A 61 22.45 -45.27 85.00
CA GLN A 61 21.98 -45.75 83.69
C GLN A 61 20.95 -44.80 83.07
N GLU A 62 20.01 -44.28 83.87
CA GLU A 62 19.02 -43.28 83.43
C GLU A 62 19.68 -41.95 83.06
N ARG A 63 20.66 -41.46 83.84
CA ARG A 63 21.50 -40.30 83.46
C ARG A 63 22.19 -40.53 82.10
N GLN A 64 22.82 -41.68 81.90
CA GLN A 64 23.53 -42.01 80.66
C GLN A 64 22.58 -42.13 79.45
N ILE A 65 21.42 -42.76 79.63
CA ILE A 65 20.37 -42.86 78.61
C ILE A 65 19.87 -41.45 78.24
N ASN A 66 19.58 -40.60 79.23
CA ASN A 66 19.14 -39.23 79.00
C ASN A 66 20.19 -38.39 78.25
N ILE A 67 21.46 -38.50 78.61
CA ILE A 67 22.57 -37.80 77.92
C ILE A 67 22.66 -38.25 76.45
N LEU A 68 22.60 -39.55 76.19
CA LEU A 68 22.67 -40.09 74.83
C LEU A 68 21.41 -39.74 73.99
N GLN A 69 20.22 -39.75 74.60
CA GLN A 69 18.97 -39.38 73.94
C GLN A 69 18.89 -37.88 73.65
N PHE A 70 19.10 -36.99 74.64
CA PHE A 70 19.13 -35.55 74.40
C PHE A 70 20.26 -35.15 73.45
N GLY A 71 21.46 -35.73 73.61
CA GLY A 71 22.59 -35.47 72.73
C GLY A 71 22.31 -35.84 71.28
N SER A 72 21.76 -37.03 71.02
CA SER A 72 21.39 -37.46 69.66
C SER A 72 20.24 -36.64 69.08
N VAL A 73 19.19 -36.34 69.85
CA VAL A 73 18.08 -35.49 69.38
C VAL A 73 18.56 -34.07 69.04
N CYS A 74 19.35 -33.43 69.91
CA CYS A 74 19.89 -32.09 69.66
C CYS A 74 20.84 -32.06 68.45
N ASN A 75 21.69 -33.08 68.29
CA ASN A 75 22.58 -33.20 67.13
C ASN A 75 21.79 -33.39 65.83
N ASN A 76 20.78 -34.27 65.82
CA ASN A 76 19.92 -34.50 64.65
C ASN A 76 19.14 -33.23 64.26
N GLN A 77 18.59 -32.50 65.24
CA GLN A 77 17.88 -31.25 65.00
C GLN A 77 18.82 -30.14 64.50
N CYS A 78 20.03 -30.04 65.04
CA CYS A 78 21.07 -29.13 64.55
C CYS A 78 21.49 -29.46 63.11
N PHE A 79 21.63 -30.74 62.77
CA PHE A 79 21.95 -31.19 61.42
C PHE A 79 20.82 -30.89 60.42
N ALA A 80 19.56 -31.12 60.79
CA ALA A 80 18.40 -30.79 59.96
C ALA A 80 18.27 -29.28 59.70
N LEU A 81 18.53 -28.43 60.72
CA LEU A 81 18.56 -26.98 60.57
C LEU A 81 19.70 -26.53 59.64
N LYS A 82 20.92 -27.07 59.80
CA LYS A 82 22.05 -26.78 58.90
C LYS A 82 21.73 -27.19 57.45
N THR A 83 21.16 -28.37 57.26
CA THR A 83 20.81 -28.91 55.94
C THR A 83 19.73 -28.07 55.25
N SER A 84 18.66 -27.70 55.97
CA SER A 84 17.60 -26.86 55.39
C SER A 84 18.07 -25.44 55.04
N VAL A 85 18.97 -24.83 55.83
CA VAL A 85 19.61 -23.56 55.49
C VAL A 85 20.46 -23.67 54.21
N SER A 86 21.26 -24.73 54.07
CA SER A 86 22.07 -24.96 52.86
C SER A 86 21.21 -25.19 51.61
N ILE A 87 20.14 -25.99 51.70
CA ILE A 87 19.18 -26.18 50.59
C ILE A 87 18.54 -24.84 50.21
N GLY A 88 18.07 -24.08 51.20
CA GLY A 88 17.50 -22.74 51.01
C GLY A 88 18.50 -21.69 50.51
N GLN A 89 19.80 -21.97 50.52
CA GLN A 89 20.82 -21.16 49.84
C GLN A 89 21.02 -21.58 48.38
N ILE A 90 21.28 -22.87 48.13
CA ILE A 90 21.45 -23.42 46.78
C ILE A 90 20.24 -23.06 45.89
N GLN A 91 19.03 -23.12 46.45
CA GLN A 91 17.80 -22.80 45.72
C GLN A 91 17.67 -21.30 45.35
N ARG A 92 18.19 -20.39 46.20
CA ARG A 92 18.29 -18.95 45.88
C ARG A 92 19.34 -18.68 44.79
N GLU A 93 20.49 -19.35 44.87
CA GLU A 93 21.56 -19.23 43.88
C GLU A 93 21.11 -19.75 42.51
N LEU A 94 20.38 -20.87 42.47
CA LEU A 94 19.73 -21.39 41.26
C LEU A 94 18.72 -20.38 40.66
N ASP A 95 17.84 -19.81 41.47
CA ASP A 95 16.89 -18.78 41.02
C ASP A 95 17.59 -17.53 40.47
N GLN A 96 18.69 -17.10 41.12
CA GLN A 96 19.50 -15.96 40.67
C GLN A 96 20.17 -16.26 39.31
N LEU A 97 20.78 -17.43 39.14
CA LEU A 97 21.39 -17.86 37.88
C LEU A 97 20.36 -18.01 36.75
N LEU A 98 19.16 -18.52 37.06
CA LEU A 98 18.06 -18.62 36.09
C LEU A 98 17.54 -17.24 35.65
N ARG A 99 17.44 -16.27 36.57
CA ARG A 99 17.11 -14.86 36.25
C ARG A 99 18.21 -14.23 35.39
N GLN A 100 19.48 -14.40 35.77
CA GLN A 100 20.63 -13.88 35.03
C GLN A 100 20.68 -14.42 33.60
N ARG A 101 20.49 -15.74 33.41
CA ARG A 101 20.45 -16.39 32.09
C ARG A 101 19.32 -15.83 31.21
N ARG A 102 18.12 -15.61 31.77
CA ARG A 102 16.99 -15.00 31.04
C ARG A 102 17.32 -13.56 30.60
N ASN A 103 17.90 -12.75 31.48
CA ASN A 103 18.28 -11.38 31.17
C ASN A 103 19.38 -11.30 30.09
N GLN A 104 20.40 -12.17 30.18
CA GLN A 104 21.45 -12.30 29.16
C GLN A 104 20.89 -12.74 27.81
N MET A 105 19.95 -13.70 27.80
CA MET A 105 19.25 -14.13 26.58
C MET A 105 18.44 -12.99 25.95
N LEU A 106 17.67 -12.24 26.75
CA LEU A 106 16.91 -11.08 26.27
C LEU A 106 17.82 -10.01 25.67
N THR A 107 18.91 -9.67 26.35
CA THR A 107 19.91 -8.70 25.88
C THR A 107 20.55 -9.15 24.56
N ARG A 108 20.90 -10.44 24.43
CA ARG A 108 21.42 -11.02 23.20
C ARG A 108 20.40 -10.95 22.06
N ASN A 109 19.13 -11.27 22.32
CA ASN A 109 18.09 -11.24 21.30
C ASN A 109 17.80 -9.82 20.81
N LEU A 110 17.77 -8.83 21.71
CA LEU A 110 17.64 -7.41 21.34
C LEU A 110 18.85 -6.93 20.51
N SER A 111 20.07 -7.35 20.86
CA SER A 111 21.28 -7.05 20.08
C SER A 111 21.27 -7.71 18.70
N LEU A 112 20.76 -8.95 18.59
CA LEU A 112 20.61 -9.64 17.31
C LEU A 112 19.59 -8.94 16.40
N ALA A 113 18.39 -8.62 16.92
CA ALA A 113 17.37 -7.89 16.16
C ALA A 113 17.84 -6.49 15.74
N SER A 114 18.58 -5.78 16.61
CA SER A 114 19.19 -4.50 16.24
C SER A 114 20.24 -4.63 15.14
N ARG A 115 21.02 -5.71 15.13
CA ARG A 115 22.02 -5.98 14.08
C ARG A 115 21.36 -6.42 12.77
N GLU A 116 20.32 -7.23 12.85
CA GLU A 116 19.50 -7.66 11.71
C GLU A 116 18.87 -6.45 11.01
N LYS A 117 18.29 -5.52 11.78
CA LYS A 117 17.80 -4.24 11.24
C LYS A 117 18.93 -3.41 10.59
N ILE A 118 20.09 -3.29 11.24
CA ILE A 118 21.23 -2.56 10.66
C ILE A 118 21.71 -3.24 9.36
N GLN A 119 21.63 -4.57 9.25
CA GLN A 119 21.97 -5.28 8.02
C GLN A 119 20.94 -5.00 6.92
N THR A 120 19.62 -5.04 7.19
CA THR A 120 18.61 -4.68 6.19
C THR A 120 18.73 -3.20 5.76
N ASP A 121 18.96 -2.30 6.72
CA ASP A 121 19.18 -0.87 6.44
C ASP A 121 20.44 -0.62 5.56
N LEU A 122 21.42 -1.53 5.60
CA LEU A 122 22.64 -1.51 4.77
C LEU A 122 22.44 -2.20 3.42
N ASP A 123 21.71 -3.32 3.38
CA ASP A 123 21.40 -4.05 2.14
C ASP A 123 20.41 -3.28 1.24
N GLU A 124 19.55 -2.43 1.83
CA GLU A 124 18.73 -1.43 1.13
C GLU A 124 19.53 -0.18 0.70
N SER A 125 20.73 0.05 1.26
CA SER A 125 21.54 1.21 0.90
C SER A 125 22.25 1.02 -0.44
N LEU A 126 22.21 2.03 -1.30
CA LEU A 126 22.91 1.98 -2.59
C LEU A 126 24.40 1.76 -2.40
N SER A 127 24.98 0.87 -3.21
CA SER A 127 26.43 0.68 -3.25
C SER A 127 27.13 2.02 -3.51
N CYS A 128 28.32 2.18 -2.91
CA CYS A 128 29.20 3.32 -3.20
C CYS A 128 29.47 3.44 -4.71
N GLU A 129 29.58 2.30 -5.41
CA GLU A 129 29.75 2.25 -6.86
C GLU A 129 28.52 2.77 -7.61
N GLN A 130 27.31 2.30 -7.27
CA GLN A 130 26.06 2.79 -7.86
C GLN A 130 25.87 4.29 -7.64
N THR A 131 26.20 4.77 -6.43
CA THR A 131 26.11 6.19 -6.07
C THR A 131 27.06 7.05 -6.91
N VAL A 132 28.28 6.57 -7.16
CA VAL A 132 29.25 7.24 -8.06
C VAL A 132 28.78 7.18 -9.52
N GLN A 133 28.25 6.05 -10.00
CA GLN A 133 27.73 5.90 -11.36
C GLN A 133 26.55 6.86 -11.62
N MET A 134 25.59 6.98 -10.70
CA MET A 134 24.51 7.99 -10.81
C MET A 134 25.08 9.41 -10.83
N GLY A 135 26.11 9.69 -10.03
CA GLY A 135 26.78 10.99 -10.02
C GLY A 135 27.49 11.32 -11.33
N GLN A 136 28.14 10.32 -11.96
CA GLN A 136 28.74 10.46 -13.29
C GLN A 136 27.65 10.79 -14.33
N VAL A 137 26.56 10.02 -14.39
CA VAL A 137 25.44 10.25 -15.31
C VAL A 137 24.80 11.64 -15.10
N PHE A 138 24.69 12.09 -13.85
CA PHE A 138 24.17 13.42 -13.53
C PHE A 138 25.10 14.54 -14.01
N LEU A 139 26.42 14.45 -13.73
CA LEU A 139 27.38 15.48 -14.15
C LEU A 139 27.57 15.51 -15.67
N SER A 140 27.45 14.39 -16.38
CA SER A 140 27.48 14.33 -17.85
C SER A 140 26.34 15.10 -18.54
N ARG A 141 25.37 15.65 -17.79
CA ARG A 141 24.38 16.62 -18.29
C ARG A 141 24.94 18.04 -18.41
N LYS A 142 25.99 18.38 -17.65
CA LYS A 142 26.57 19.73 -17.55
C LYS A 142 28.07 19.80 -17.92
N LEU A 143 28.78 18.67 -17.88
CA LEU A 143 30.21 18.53 -18.17
C LEU A 143 30.43 17.53 -19.32
N SER A 144 31.60 17.59 -19.97
CA SER A 144 32.00 16.58 -20.97
C SER A 144 32.45 15.27 -20.31
N SER A 145 32.35 14.15 -21.04
CA SER A 145 32.74 12.81 -20.55
C SER A 145 34.17 12.80 -20.00
N THR A 146 35.12 13.43 -20.69
CA THR A 146 36.53 13.53 -20.28
C THR A 146 36.74 14.34 -19.00
N GLU A 147 35.89 15.34 -18.71
CA GLU A 147 35.92 16.07 -17.43
C GLU A 147 35.34 15.21 -16.30
N VAL A 148 34.29 14.43 -16.55
CA VAL A 148 33.67 13.54 -15.57
C VAL A 148 34.57 12.33 -15.24
N GLU A 149 35.21 11.75 -16.25
CA GLU A 149 36.17 10.63 -16.12
C GLU A 149 37.45 11.02 -15.37
N ALA A 150 37.83 12.30 -15.39
CA ALA A 150 39.01 12.81 -14.68
C ALA A 150 38.79 13.03 -13.17
N LEU A 151 37.55 12.92 -12.67
CA LEU A 151 37.22 13.14 -11.26
C LEU A 151 37.28 11.85 -10.45
N ASP A 152 37.95 11.90 -9.30
CA ASP A 152 37.82 10.84 -8.30
C ASP A 152 36.41 10.84 -7.67
N SER A 153 35.99 9.69 -7.14
CA SER A 153 34.66 9.48 -6.55
C SER A 153 34.24 10.53 -5.51
N LYS A 154 35.18 11.08 -4.74
CA LYS A 154 34.90 12.08 -3.70
C LYS A 154 34.76 13.47 -4.30
N SER A 155 35.67 13.85 -5.22
CA SER A 155 35.57 15.13 -5.94
C SER A 155 34.31 15.20 -6.82
N LEU A 156 33.96 14.09 -7.46
CA LEU A 156 32.74 13.94 -8.26
C LEU A 156 31.48 14.17 -7.42
N LEU A 157 31.31 13.45 -6.32
CA LEU A 157 30.14 13.62 -5.44
C LEU A 157 30.11 15.00 -4.77
N ALA A 158 31.26 15.65 -4.56
CA ALA A 158 31.34 17.00 -4.01
C ALA A 158 30.95 18.12 -5.00
N GLN A 159 30.95 17.86 -6.32
CA GLN A 159 30.43 18.83 -7.30
C GLN A 159 28.90 18.84 -7.36
N ILE A 160 28.24 17.74 -7.00
CA ILE A 160 26.79 17.57 -7.07
C ILE A 160 26.14 18.26 -5.87
N LYS A 161 25.55 19.43 -6.10
CA LYS A 161 24.83 20.20 -5.07
C LYS A 161 23.36 19.85 -5.09
N THR A 162 22.72 19.86 -3.92
CA THR A 162 21.27 19.64 -3.79
C THR A 162 20.44 20.61 -4.64
N ALA A 163 20.89 21.86 -4.82
CA ALA A 163 20.23 22.84 -5.69
C ALA A 163 20.29 22.47 -7.18
N ASP A 164 21.42 21.96 -7.67
CA ASP A 164 21.57 21.49 -9.05
C ASP A 164 20.64 20.27 -9.32
N VAL A 165 20.52 19.37 -8.34
CA VAL A 165 19.62 18.20 -8.43
C VAL A 165 18.15 18.62 -8.37
N GLN A 166 17.79 19.53 -7.46
CA GLN A 166 16.43 20.04 -7.32
C GLN A 166 15.97 20.76 -8.59
N GLN A 167 16.82 21.61 -9.18
CA GLN A 167 16.55 22.25 -10.47
C GLN A 167 16.29 21.22 -11.57
N ALA A 168 17.15 20.20 -11.70
CA ALA A 168 16.98 19.17 -12.71
C ALA A 168 15.68 18.36 -12.53
N VAL A 169 15.25 18.11 -11.28
CA VAL A 169 13.96 17.47 -10.98
C VAL A 169 12.78 18.36 -11.38
N GLU A 170 12.86 19.67 -11.15
CA GLU A 170 11.83 20.64 -11.55
C GLU A 170 11.74 20.79 -13.09
N GLU A 171 12.88 20.77 -13.78
CA GLU A 171 12.96 20.77 -15.26
C GLU A 171 12.35 19.50 -15.86
N GLU A 172 12.74 18.30 -15.39
CA GLU A 172 12.20 17.02 -15.84
C GLU A 172 10.70 16.90 -15.53
N GLN A 173 10.25 17.35 -14.36
CA GLN A 173 8.83 17.32 -13.99
C GLN A 173 7.99 18.25 -14.87
N ALA A 174 8.54 19.39 -15.31
CA ALA A 174 7.88 20.27 -16.26
C ALA A 174 7.80 19.66 -17.66
N GLU A 175 8.87 18.99 -18.14
CA GLU A 175 8.84 18.28 -19.43
C GLU A 175 7.85 17.11 -19.41
N ILE A 176 7.79 16.32 -18.32
CA ILE A 176 6.79 15.26 -18.12
C ILE A 176 5.38 15.83 -18.29
N THR A 177 5.05 16.93 -17.62
CA THR A 177 3.73 17.55 -17.73
C THR A 177 3.46 18.12 -19.13
N GLU A 178 4.45 18.68 -19.83
CA GLU A 178 4.27 19.09 -21.24
C GLU A 178 3.98 17.89 -22.16
N LEU A 179 4.64 16.75 -21.93
CA LEU A 179 4.47 15.52 -22.69
C LEU A 179 3.11 14.86 -22.41
N GLU A 180 2.65 14.81 -21.15
CA GLU A 180 1.29 14.37 -20.79
C GLU A 180 0.22 15.20 -21.52
N ASP A 181 0.39 16.52 -21.50
CA ASP A 181 -0.50 17.51 -22.12
C ASP A 181 -0.49 17.40 -23.67
N ARG A 182 0.67 17.06 -24.27
CA ARG A 182 0.81 16.71 -25.69
C ARG A 182 0.16 15.37 -26.04
N VAL A 183 0.26 14.36 -25.19
CA VAL A 183 -0.39 13.05 -25.37
C VAL A 183 -1.91 13.21 -25.32
N ALA A 184 -2.45 13.98 -24.36
CA ALA A 184 -3.88 14.28 -24.28
C ALA A 184 -4.40 14.91 -25.58
N ARG A 185 -3.75 15.98 -26.07
CA ARG A 185 -4.08 16.62 -27.36
C ARG A 185 -3.99 15.66 -28.55
N ALA A 186 -2.99 14.77 -28.57
CA ALA A 186 -2.83 13.78 -29.64
C ALA A 186 -3.95 12.73 -29.65
N LEU A 187 -4.45 12.33 -28.47
CA LEU A 187 -5.58 11.41 -28.34
C LEU A 187 -6.91 12.05 -28.81
N GLU A 188 -7.17 13.32 -28.47
CA GLU A 188 -8.34 14.06 -28.99
C GLU A 188 -8.30 14.17 -30.52
N LEU A 189 -7.14 14.52 -31.09
CA LEU A 189 -6.96 14.61 -32.54
C LEU A 189 -7.14 13.26 -33.25
N ARG A 190 -6.71 12.16 -32.62
CA ARG A 190 -6.94 10.79 -33.08
C ARG A 190 -8.44 10.46 -33.09
N ALA A 191 -9.14 10.63 -31.97
CA ALA A 191 -10.57 10.35 -31.86
C ALA A 191 -11.40 11.17 -32.86
N ARG A 192 -11.05 12.45 -33.06
CA ARG A 192 -11.66 13.31 -34.09
C ARG A 192 -11.28 12.89 -35.52
N GLY A 193 -10.14 12.24 -35.71
CA GLY A 193 -9.75 11.58 -36.96
C GLY A 193 -10.65 10.38 -37.27
N GLU A 194 -10.76 9.47 -36.31
CA GLU A 194 -11.58 8.25 -36.37
C GLU A 194 -13.07 8.57 -36.60
N GLN A 195 -13.63 9.57 -35.91
CA GLN A 195 -14.99 10.06 -36.15
C GLN A 195 -15.21 10.52 -37.59
N ARG A 196 -14.28 11.34 -38.13
CA ARG A 196 -14.37 11.84 -39.51
C ARG A 196 -14.21 10.73 -40.54
N GLN A 197 -13.33 9.77 -40.29
CA GLN A 197 -13.18 8.56 -41.10
C GLN A 197 -14.48 7.77 -41.14
N GLN A 198 -15.12 7.55 -39.98
CA GLN A 198 -16.38 6.83 -39.92
C GLN A 198 -17.50 7.56 -40.66
N GLU A 199 -17.57 8.90 -40.59
CA GLU A 199 -18.51 9.68 -41.41
C GLU A 199 -18.25 9.55 -42.92
N ILE A 200 -16.99 9.53 -43.36
CA ILE A 200 -16.62 9.36 -44.77
C ILE A 200 -17.09 7.99 -45.27
N GLU A 201 -16.89 6.93 -44.48
CA GLU A 201 -17.40 5.59 -44.80
C GLU A 201 -18.93 5.54 -44.85
N ASN A 202 -19.61 6.20 -43.90
CA ASN A 202 -21.07 6.29 -43.88
C ASN A 202 -21.59 6.98 -45.16
N ARG A 203 -20.96 8.09 -45.57
CA ARG A 203 -21.26 8.80 -46.82
C ARG A 203 -20.98 7.93 -48.05
N ASN A 204 -19.86 7.21 -48.08
CA ASN A 204 -19.49 6.32 -49.17
C ASN A 204 -20.49 5.16 -49.34
N ARG A 205 -20.94 4.54 -48.23
CA ARG A 205 -22.01 3.52 -48.28
C ARG A 205 -23.31 4.08 -48.85
N ALA A 206 -23.73 5.28 -48.42
CA ALA A 206 -24.92 5.94 -48.97
C ALA A 206 -24.78 6.32 -50.47
N ILE A 207 -23.58 6.71 -50.92
CA ILE A 207 -23.28 6.95 -52.34
C ILE A 207 -23.39 5.65 -53.16
N LEU A 208 -22.88 4.53 -52.64
CA LEU A 208 -23.00 3.23 -53.30
C LEU A 208 -24.46 2.80 -53.44
N THR A 209 -25.29 2.95 -52.39
CA THR A 209 -26.74 2.70 -52.47
C THR A 209 -27.40 3.59 -53.52
N LYS A 210 -27.15 4.91 -53.51
CA LYS A 210 -27.70 5.81 -54.54
C LYS A 210 -27.26 5.46 -55.96
N LYS A 211 -26.00 5.03 -56.14
CA LYS A 211 -25.46 4.57 -57.44
C LYS A 211 -26.13 3.28 -57.93
N ALA A 212 -26.50 2.37 -57.03
CA ALA A 212 -27.30 1.19 -57.36
C ALA A 212 -28.72 1.57 -57.78
N ASN A 213 -29.39 2.44 -57.02
CA ASN A 213 -30.75 2.90 -57.32
C ASN A 213 -30.81 3.65 -58.67
N ILE A 214 -29.81 4.50 -58.99
CA ILE A 214 -29.72 5.17 -60.29
C ILE A 214 -29.59 4.14 -61.43
N LYS A 215 -28.76 3.10 -61.28
CA LYS A 215 -28.66 2.02 -62.28
C LYS A 215 -29.99 1.28 -62.48
N HIS A 216 -30.74 1.03 -61.40
CA HIS A 216 -32.06 0.40 -61.45
C HIS A 216 -33.05 1.25 -62.24
N LEU A 217 -33.19 2.53 -61.87
CA LEU A 217 -34.07 3.48 -62.54
C LEU A 217 -33.69 3.68 -64.02
N MET A 218 -32.41 3.68 -64.36
CA MET A 218 -31.95 3.71 -65.75
C MET A 218 -32.38 2.47 -66.55
N LYS A 219 -32.42 1.28 -65.94
CA LYS A 219 -32.96 0.08 -66.60
C LYS A 219 -34.47 0.22 -66.81
N GLU A 220 -35.21 0.62 -65.78
CA GLU A 220 -36.68 0.79 -65.87
C GLU A 220 -37.09 1.84 -66.89
N LEU A 221 -36.40 2.99 -66.96
CA LEU A 221 -36.63 4.00 -67.99
C LEU A 221 -36.33 3.49 -69.40
N SER A 222 -35.34 2.59 -69.56
CA SER A 222 -35.04 1.96 -70.84
C SER A 222 -36.11 0.92 -71.24
N GLU A 223 -36.57 0.13 -70.27
CA GLU A 223 -37.67 -0.85 -70.40
C GLU A 223 -38.97 -0.16 -70.81
N LEU A 224 -39.39 0.88 -70.08
CA LEU A 224 -40.60 1.68 -70.35
C LEU A 224 -40.50 2.42 -71.70
N LYS A 225 -39.32 2.94 -72.06
CA LYS A 225 -39.13 3.57 -73.38
C LYS A 225 -39.25 2.57 -74.53
N SER A 226 -38.79 1.33 -74.34
CA SER A 226 -38.98 0.25 -75.31
C SER A 226 -40.45 -0.16 -75.43
N GLN A 227 -41.17 -0.24 -74.32
CA GLN A 227 -42.60 -0.53 -74.30
C GLN A 227 -43.43 0.57 -74.99
N LEU A 228 -43.10 1.84 -74.73
CA LEU A 228 -43.74 2.98 -75.39
C LEU A 228 -43.54 2.95 -76.91
N ALA A 229 -42.31 2.75 -77.39
CA ALA A 229 -42.04 2.64 -78.83
C ALA A 229 -42.80 1.46 -79.49
N GLY A 230 -42.93 0.32 -78.80
CA GLY A 230 -43.75 -0.81 -79.28
C GLY A 230 -45.26 -0.48 -79.35
N ALA A 231 -45.77 0.29 -78.38
CA ALA A 231 -47.14 0.77 -78.37
C ALA A 231 -47.40 1.82 -79.47
N GLU A 232 -46.45 2.74 -79.70
CA GLU A 232 -46.50 3.74 -80.78
C GLU A 232 -46.56 3.07 -82.17
N VAL A 233 -45.74 2.05 -82.42
CA VAL A 233 -45.82 1.25 -83.67
C VAL A 233 -47.16 0.52 -83.81
N SER A 234 -47.71 0.00 -82.70
CA SER A 234 -49.02 -0.67 -82.70
C SER A 234 -50.19 0.29 -82.96
N LEU A 235 -50.09 1.53 -82.47
CA LEU A 235 -51.04 2.61 -82.77
C LEU A 235 -50.95 3.07 -84.22
N LEU A 236 -49.73 3.22 -84.77
CA LEU A 236 -49.56 3.59 -86.18
C LEU A 236 -50.07 2.50 -87.14
N ALA A 237 -49.92 1.21 -86.78
CA ALA A 237 -50.50 0.12 -87.55
C ALA A 237 -52.05 0.19 -87.59
N THR A 238 -52.69 0.33 -86.42
CA THR A 238 -54.16 0.42 -86.31
C THR A 238 -54.72 1.74 -86.86
N GLN A 239 -53.93 2.82 -86.89
CA GLN A 239 -54.31 4.05 -87.59
C GLN A 239 -54.21 3.90 -89.12
N GLY A 240 -53.19 3.20 -89.63
CA GLY A 240 -53.11 2.84 -91.05
C GLY A 240 -54.30 1.99 -91.51
N GLU A 241 -54.85 1.13 -90.65
CA GLU A 241 -56.10 0.42 -90.92
C GLU A 241 -57.32 1.36 -90.97
N MET A 242 -57.40 2.38 -90.11
CA MET A 242 -58.49 3.40 -90.16
C MET A 242 -58.42 4.28 -91.42
N ASP A 243 -57.23 4.64 -91.89
CA ASP A 243 -57.06 5.47 -93.09
C ASP A 243 -57.46 4.72 -94.38
N THR A 244 -57.60 3.38 -94.35
CA THR A 244 -58.21 2.60 -95.45
C THR A 244 -59.75 2.63 -95.47
N LEU A 245 -60.41 3.32 -94.53
CA LEU A 245 -61.87 3.30 -94.36
C LEU A 245 -62.53 4.70 -94.27
N LYS A 246 -61.86 5.77 -94.72
CA LYS A 246 -62.41 7.15 -94.67
C LYS A 246 -62.11 8.00 -95.91
N ASP A 247 -62.77 7.66 -97.01
CA ASP A 247 -63.05 8.61 -98.11
C ASP A 247 -64.57 8.70 -98.29
N THR A 248 -65.12 9.93 -98.30
CA THR A 248 -66.56 10.30 -98.32
C THR A 248 -67.39 9.81 -97.10
N GLU A 249 -68.44 10.52 -96.63
CA GLU A 249 -69.23 11.63 -97.20
C GLU A 249 -69.20 12.94 -96.36
N LYS A 250 -69.97 13.94 -96.81
CA LYS A 250 -70.22 15.28 -96.22
C LYS A 250 -71.68 15.30 -95.68
N GLU A 251 -72.35 16.37 -95.19
CA GLU A 251 -72.11 17.82 -95.08
C GLU A 251 -72.99 18.39 -93.91
N ASP A 252 -73.27 19.71 -93.91
CA ASP A 252 -74.20 20.49 -93.04
C ASP A 252 -73.79 20.66 -91.53
N ASP A 253 -73.67 21.87 -90.94
CA ASP A 253 -74.56 23.05 -90.79
C ASP A 253 -75.56 22.88 -89.60
N THR A 254 -75.87 23.85 -88.71
CA THR A 254 -75.77 25.33 -88.71
C THR A 254 -75.21 25.89 -87.37
N GLY A 255 -74.72 27.14 -87.33
CA GLY A 255 -74.37 27.87 -86.08
C GLY A 255 -75.59 28.55 -85.38
N PRO A 256 -75.44 29.67 -84.62
CA PRO A 256 -74.21 30.38 -84.19
C PRO A 256 -74.27 30.91 -82.71
N LYS A 257 -73.41 31.91 -82.39
CA LYS A 257 -73.52 32.99 -81.36
C LYS A 257 -72.76 32.93 -80.00
N GLU A 258 -72.08 34.06 -79.78
CA GLU A 258 -71.97 34.89 -78.56
C GLU A 258 -71.28 34.39 -77.27
N ALA A 259 -70.41 35.28 -76.80
CA ALA A 259 -69.51 35.19 -75.67
C ALA A 259 -70.18 35.18 -74.28
N LEU A 260 -69.42 34.77 -73.27
CA LEU A 260 -69.18 35.65 -72.11
C LEU A 260 -67.85 35.35 -71.40
N GLN A 261 -67.39 36.31 -70.61
CA GLN A 261 -66.32 36.15 -69.62
C GLN A 261 -66.88 35.49 -68.34
N VAL A 262 -66.00 35.02 -67.43
CA VAL A 262 -66.05 35.28 -65.95
C VAL A 262 -65.12 34.29 -65.20
N ALA A 263 -64.47 34.76 -64.13
CA ALA A 263 -63.70 33.99 -63.14
C ALA A 263 -64.43 34.09 -61.76
N PRO A 264 -63.83 33.99 -60.55
CA PRO A 264 -62.57 33.43 -60.07
C PRO A 264 -62.82 32.51 -58.82
N SER A 265 -61.81 32.41 -57.94
CA SER A 265 -61.85 32.09 -56.48
C SER A 265 -61.03 30.85 -56.11
N GLN A 266 -59.97 30.90 -55.30
CA GLN A 266 -59.79 31.41 -53.90
C GLN A 266 -60.32 30.48 -52.80
N ALA A 267 -59.39 29.77 -52.12
CA ALA A 267 -59.30 29.66 -50.65
C ALA A 267 -58.02 28.90 -50.25
N LYS A 268 -57.47 28.97 -49.02
CA LYS A 268 -57.16 30.12 -48.13
C LYS A 268 -56.20 29.60 -47.04
N ALA A 269 -55.16 30.35 -46.66
CA ALA A 269 -54.18 29.90 -45.65
C ALA A 269 -54.70 29.93 -44.20
N PRO A 270 -54.08 29.17 -43.28
CA PRO A 270 -53.37 29.81 -42.15
C PRO A 270 -52.06 29.06 -41.74
N LYS A 271 -51.10 29.61 -40.97
CA LYS A 271 -50.77 30.99 -40.54
C LYS A 271 -49.30 31.00 -40.02
N ALA A 272 -48.64 32.16 -40.02
CA ALA A 272 -47.37 32.42 -39.28
C ALA A 272 -47.69 32.90 -37.81
N PRO A 273 -46.75 33.27 -36.88
CA PRO A 273 -45.72 34.32 -37.10
C PRO A 273 -44.40 34.38 -36.22
N LYS A 274 -43.33 34.99 -36.79
CA LYS A 274 -42.44 36.11 -36.30
C LYS A 274 -41.86 36.14 -34.85
N LYS A 275 -40.69 36.77 -34.54
CA LYS A 275 -39.57 37.35 -35.35
C LYS A 275 -38.21 36.70 -34.99
N LYS A 276 -37.13 37.22 -34.35
CA LYS A 276 -36.51 38.52 -33.91
C LYS A 276 -35.01 38.14 -33.60
N ARG A 277 -33.90 38.91 -33.67
CA ARG A 277 -33.49 40.33 -33.89
C ARG A 277 -32.08 40.32 -34.58
N ASN A 278 -31.61 41.47 -35.07
CA ASN A 278 -30.23 41.84 -35.43
C ASN A 278 -29.20 41.49 -34.32
N GLY A 279 -27.88 41.38 -34.55
CA GLY A 279 -27.07 41.64 -35.75
C GLY A 279 -25.79 42.44 -35.41
N GLY A 280 -24.77 42.41 -36.27
CA GLY A 280 -23.50 43.14 -36.10
C GLY A 280 -22.41 42.58 -37.02
N GLU A 281 -21.68 43.46 -37.71
CA GLU A 281 -20.64 43.11 -38.68
C GLU A 281 -19.24 43.26 -38.07
N THR A 282 -18.28 42.47 -38.54
CA THR A 282 -17.01 43.02 -39.04
C THR A 282 -16.26 41.97 -39.87
N ILE A 283 -15.62 42.42 -40.95
CA ILE A 283 -14.68 41.64 -41.75
C ILE A 283 -13.33 42.34 -41.63
N THR A 284 -12.26 41.58 -41.37
CA THR A 284 -10.90 42.04 -41.64
C THR A 284 -10.11 40.88 -42.23
N GLN A 285 -9.73 41.02 -43.49
CA GLN A 285 -8.75 40.15 -44.11
C GLN A 285 -7.36 40.75 -43.89
N GLN A 286 -6.42 39.96 -43.41
CA GLN A 286 -5.01 40.21 -43.72
C GLN A 286 -4.25 38.89 -43.75
N ALA A 287 -3.48 38.69 -44.81
CA ALA A 287 -2.63 37.52 -45.00
C ALA A 287 -1.19 38.00 -45.17
N GLU A 288 -0.28 37.51 -44.34
CA GLU A 288 1.15 37.51 -44.65
C GLU A 288 1.67 36.06 -44.62
N LEU A 289 2.24 35.63 -45.74
CA LEU A 289 2.96 34.37 -45.88
C LEU A 289 4.42 34.56 -45.44
N LYS A 290 4.91 33.75 -44.49
CA LYS A 290 6.35 33.60 -44.19
C LYS A 290 6.69 32.19 -43.70
N LEU A 291 6.27 31.19 -44.47
CA LEU A 291 6.70 29.79 -44.29
C LEU A 291 8.15 29.64 -44.82
N LYS A 292 9.14 29.98 -43.98
CA LYS A 292 10.55 29.90 -44.33
C LYS A 292 11.06 28.46 -44.18
N ILE A 293 10.74 27.62 -45.17
CA ILE A 293 11.25 26.25 -45.25
C ILE A 293 12.77 26.32 -45.45
N HIS A 294 13.52 25.71 -44.52
CA HIS A 294 14.93 25.46 -44.65
C HIS A 294 15.11 23.94 -44.52
N LEU A 295 15.40 23.26 -45.63
CA LEU A 295 15.91 21.90 -45.61
C LEU A 295 17.45 21.96 -45.52
N PRO A 296 18.10 20.94 -44.93
CA PRO A 296 19.54 20.72 -45.07
C PRO A 296 19.91 20.28 -46.50
#